data_AF-A2VBC5-F1
#
_entry.id   AF-A2VBC5-F1
#
_cell.length_a   1.000
_cell.length_b   1.000
_cell.length_c   1.000
_cell.angle_alpha   90.00
_cell.angle_beta   90.00
_cell.angle_gamma   90.00
#
_symmetry.space_group_name_H-M   'P 1'
#
loop_
_entity.id
_entity.type
_entity.pdbx_description
1 polymer ?
#
loop_
_entity_poly.entity_id
_entity_poly.type
_entity_poly.pdbx_seq_one_letter_code
_entity_poly.pdbx_strand_id
1 'polypeptide(L)'
;MEVILQEKDAGKWVYRGEGAANLVLAYSGSFPTFIGKVMRIRKASRSGANAMTMRSPSALTAHECLLWKDVHEFISSPDSEIASQIFVQHVMKPLLGSKYVDAGMLVGVTREFLESVEKNVIYQRPAWRVDNARVDMHRDSVLLLSDHSLFTHGNLGSSPCISVEIKPKCGFLPLSSYISEETAVKRTITRFQMHQVLKLQQGEISLLSEYNPLDLFSGSKEKTFKAIKNLFSSPQNNFRVFMNGSLIFGGLGGGAQNTNICIAKAFEDALKSVIRSDDGLRTENLLTLVTEAVQKSGVLDQLLKVQKLDNVDIEGVIHAYYDITHQQCMICKHLSAEQLKRYTSLHSASWM
;
A
#
# COMPACT_ATOMS: atom_id res chain seq x y z
N MET A 1 -13.34 -16.29 25.05
CA MET A 1 -12.36 -17.17 24.38
C MET A 1 -11.82 -16.43 23.19
N GLU A 2 -10.50 -16.43 23.02
CA GLU A 2 -9.87 -15.95 21.78
C GLU A 2 -10.34 -16.84 20.62
N VAL A 3 -10.74 -16.22 19.51
CA VAL A 3 -11.18 -16.95 18.32
C VAL A 3 -9.94 -17.43 17.56
N ILE A 4 -9.83 -18.73 17.37
CA ILE A 4 -8.78 -19.36 16.55
C ILE A 4 -9.45 -20.00 15.32
N LEU A 5 -9.06 -19.56 14.13
CA LEU A 5 -9.57 -20.09 12.87
C LEU A 5 -8.89 -21.41 12.53
N GLN A 6 -9.71 -22.40 12.19
CA GLN A 6 -9.28 -23.76 11.86
C GLN A 6 -9.52 -24.06 10.38
N GLU A 7 -8.99 -25.18 9.88
CA GLU A 7 -9.13 -25.63 8.48
C GLU A 7 -10.55 -25.45 7.91
N LYS A 8 -11.57 -25.88 8.66
CA LYS A 8 -13.00 -25.79 8.28
C LYS A 8 -13.49 -24.37 8.01
N ASP A 9 -12.80 -23.35 8.52
CA ASP A 9 -13.18 -21.95 8.34
C ASP A 9 -12.61 -21.35 7.05
N ALA A 10 -11.63 -21.99 6.41
CA ALA A 10 -10.98 -21.48 5.19
C ALA A 10 -11.95 -21.28 4.03
N GLY A 11 -13.00 -22.10 3.93
CA GLY A 11 -14.03 -21.99 2.88
C GLY A 11 -14.93 -20.75 3.00
N LYS A 12 -14.84 -19.99 4.11
CA LYS A 12 -15.62 -18.77 4.38
C LYS A 12 -14.87 -17.50 3.98
N TRP A 13 -13.74 -17.62 3.30
CA TRP A 13 -12.88 -16.51 2.89
C TRP A 13 -12.63 -16.57 1.39
N VAL A 14 -12.90 -15.46 0.70
CA VAL A 14 -12.77 -15.35 -0.75
C VAL A 14 -11.67 -14.38 -1.13
N TYR A 15 -10.94 -14.67 -2.21
CA TYR A 15 -9.83 -13.83 -2.65
C TYR A 15 -10.31 -12.42 -3.01
N ARG A 16 -9.69 -11.40 -2.40
CA ARG A 16 -9.96 -9.99 -2.69
C ARG A 16 -8.80 -9.31 -3.42
N GLY A 17 -7.58 -9.79 -3.25
CA GLY A 17 -6.41 -9.26 -3.92
C GLY A 17 -5.13 -9.51 -3.15
N GLU A 18 -4.01 -9.03 -3.67
CA GLU A 18 -2.72 -9.14 -2.99
C GLU A 18 -1.74 -8.04 -3.41
N GLY A 19 -0.84 -7.71 -2.50
CA GLY A 19 0.36 -6.92 -2.76
C GLY A 19 1.59 -7.83 -2.89
N ALA A 20 2.79 -7.26 -2.78
CA ALA A 20 4.00 -8.07 -2.71
C ALA A 20 4.09 -8.86 -1.39
N ALA A 21 3.76 -8.21 -0.27
CA ALA A 21 3.95 -8.77 1.07
C ALA A 21 2.73 -9.52 1.63
N ASN A 22 1.50 -9.23 1.18
CA ASN A 22 0.30 -9.75 1.81
C ASN A 22 -0.77 -10.17 0.79
N LEU A 23 -1.50 -11.21 1.15
CA LEU A 23 -2.76 -11.67 0.57
C LEU A 23 -3.92 -11.02 1.35
N VAL A 24 -5.01 -10.67 0.67
CA VAL A 24 -6.24 -10.14 1.29
C VAL A 24 -7.44 -10.98 0.87
N LEU A 25 -8.22 -11.43 1.86
CA LEU A 25 -9.42 -12.24 1.67
C LEU A 25 -10.63 -11.54 2.30
N ALA A 26 -11.76 -11.51 1.60
CA ALA A 26 -13.01 -11.01 2.17
C ALA A 26 -13.79 -12.14 2.85
N TYR A 27 -14.45 -11.83 3.97
CA TYR A 27 -15.31 -12.80 4.64
C TYR A 27 -16.63 -12.99 3.86
N SER A 28 -16.99 -14.25 3.62
CA SER A 28 -18.24 -14.64 2.93
C SER A 28 -19.14 -15.54 3.79
N GLY A 29 -18.78 -15.80 5.05
CA GLY A 29 -19.59 -16.57 5.97
C GLY A 29 -20.64 -15.74 6.72
N SER A 30 -21.25 -16.36 7.72
CA SER A 30 -22.35 -15.78 8.52
C SER A 30 -21.97 -15.44 9.98
N PHE A 31 -20.70 -15.59 10.36
CA PHE A 31 -20.27 -15.27 11.74
C PHE A 31 -20.29 -13.76 11.97
N PRO A 32 -21.15 -13.24 12.88
CA PRO A 32 -21.42 -11.80 12.98
C PRO A 32 -20.19 -10.92 13.14
N THR A 33 -19.20 -11.36 13.92
CA THR A 33 -17.95 -10.60 14.17
C THR A 33 -17.11 -10.37 12.91
N PHE A 34 -17.23 -11.24 11.91
CA PHE A 34 -16.43 -11.18 10.67
C PHE A 34 -17.20 -10.60 9.49
N ILE A 35 -18.51 -10.37 9.62
CA ILE A 35 -19.30 -9.71 8.56
C ILE A 35 -18.72 -8.32 8.28
N GLY A 36 -18.48 -8.02 7.00
CA GLY A 36 -17.87 -6.75 6.57
C GLY A 36 -16.39 -6.63 6.94
N LYS A 37 -15.69 -7.76 7.13
CA LYS A 37 -14.25 -7.78 7.39
C LYS A 37 -13.46 -8.42 6.25
N VAL A 38 -12.20 -8.01 6.14
CA VAL A 38 -11.18 -8.65 5.32
C VAL A 38 -10.04 -9.16 6.19
N MET A 39 -9.48 -10.29 5.83
CA MET A 39 -8.28 -10.86 6.44
C MET A 39 -7.07 -10.54 5.60
N ARG A 40 -6.03 -10.01 6.23
CA ARG A 40 -4.71 -9.75 5.66
C ARG A 40 -3.74 -10.81 6.17
N ILE A 41 -3.18 -11.59 5.25
CA ILE A 41 -2.28 -12.71 5.54
C ILE A 41 -0.93 -12.41 4.93
N ARG A 42 0.13 -12.54 5.71
CA ARG A 42 1.50 -12.32 5.24
C ARG A 42 1.94 -13.43 4.29
N LYS A 43 2.77 -13.06 3.32
CA LYS A 43 3.40 -13.97 2.36
C LYS A 43 4.88 -14.14 2.65
N ALA A 44 5.41 -15.31 2.32
CA ALA A 44 6.83 -15.62 2.32
C ALA A 44 7.34 -15.74 0.88
N SER A 45 8.50 -15.12 0.60
CA SER A 45 9.16 -15.23 -0.70
C SER A 45 9.60 -16.67 -0.97
N ARG A 46 9.42 -17.16 -2.20
CA ARG A 46 9.92 -18.48 -2.62
C ARG A 46 11.44 -18.47 -2.84
N SER A 47 12.01 -17.35 -3.31
CA SER A 47 13.45 -17.23 -3.54
C SER A 47 14.29 -17.16 -2.25
N GLY A 48 13.64 -16.90 -1.11
CA GLY A 48 14.27 -16.92 0.23
C GLY A 48 14.14 -18.27 0.96
N ALA A 49 13.54 -19.30 0.33
CA ALA A 49 13.19 -20.56 0.98
C ALA A 49 14.38 -21.43 1.41
N ASN A 50 15.62 -21.06 1.06
CA ASN A 50 16.84 -21.73 1.55
C ASN A 50 17.27 -21.26 2.96
N ALA A 51 16.62 -20.25 3.52
CA ALA A 51 16.76 -19.97 4.94
C ALA A 51 15.64 -20.71 5.68
N MET A 52 15.94 -21.91 6.19
CA MET A 52 15.23 -22.52 7.32
C MET A 52 15.24 -21.51 8.48
N THR A 53 14.35 -20.54 8.43
CA THR A 53 14.28 -19.48 9.44
C THR A 53 13.43 -20.03 10.56
N MET A 54 14.12 -20.66 11.51
CA MET A 54 13.66 -20.70 12.90
C MET A 54 13.08 -19.31 13.22
N ARG A 55 11.84 -19.29 13.75
CA ARG A 55 11.16 -18.05 14.14
C ARG A 55 12.15 -17.22 14.94
N SER A 56 12.57 -16.07 14.41
CA SER A 56 13.45 -15.18 15.16
C SER A 56 12.73 -14.81 16.46
N PRO A 57 13.41 -14.80 17.61
CA PRO A 57 12.77 -14.53 18.90
C PRO A 57 12.21 -13.10 19.02
N SER A 58 12.56 -12.22 18.06
CA SER A 58 12.10 -10.85 17.96
C SER A 58 11.47 -10.61 16.58
N ALA A 59 10.42 -9.80 16.54
CA ALA A 59 9.81 -9.30 15.30
C ALA A 59 10.74 -8.37 14.50
N LEU A 60 11.72 -7.75 15.17
CA LEU A 60 12.60 -6.71 14.65
C LEU A 60 14.06 -7.13 14.78
N THR A 61 14.88 -6.69 13.84
CA THR A 61 16.35 -6.79 13.91
C THR A 61 16.91 -5.89 15.00
N ALA A 62 18.15 -6.14 15.42
CA ALA A 62 18.83 -5.31 16.42
C ALA A 62 18.89 -3.81 16.02
N HIS A 63 19.16 -3.52 14.74
CA HIS A 63 19.18 -2.16 14.22
C HIS A 63 17.79 -1.50 14.22
N GLU A 64 16.73 -2.24 13.92
CA GLU A 64 15.37 -1.71 14.01
C GLU A 64 14.97 -1.43 15.47
N CYS A 65 15.39 -2.29 16.42
CA CYS A 65 15.17 -2.00 17.84
C CYS A 65 15.89 -0.73 18.31
N LEU A 66 17.09 -0.45 17.78
CA LEU A 66 17.81 0.80 18.05
C LEU A 66 17.05 2.02 17.51
N LEU A 67 16.54 1.93 16.28
CA LEU A 67 15.77 3.01 15.65
C LEU A 67 14.46 3.32 16.39
N TRP A 68 13.81 2.29 16.93
CA TRP A 68 12.51 2.41 17.59
C TRP A 68 12.57 2.32 19.11
N LYS A 69 13.74 2.59 19.71
CA LYS A 69 13.99 2.44 21.15
C LYS A 69 12.96 3.16 22.04
N ASP A 70 12.38 4.26 21.56
CA ASP A 70 11.40 5.07 22.30
C ASP A 70 9.98 4.49 22.28
N VAL A 71 9.76 3.41 21.51
CA VAL A 71 8.47 2.71 21.40
C VAL A 71 8.63 1.30 21.98
N HIS A 72 8.66 1.20 23.31
CA HIS A 72 8.92 -0.05 24.04
C HIS A 72 8.02 -1.22 23.61
N GLU A 73 6.72 -0.98 23.41
CA GLU A 73 5.77 -2.00 22.96
C GLU A 73 6.14 -2.58 21.59
N PHE A 74 6.66 -1.73 20.70
CA PHE A 74 7.05 -2.12 19.35
C PHE A 74 8.32 -3.00 19.38
N ILE A 75 9.36 -2.60 20.11
CA ILE A 75 10.61 -3.37 20.21
C ILE A 75 10.46 -4.69 21.00
N SER A 76 9.48 -4.76 21.90
CA SER A 76 9.19 -5.97 22.68
C SER A 76 8.31 -6.99 21.94
N SER A 77 7.89 -6.68 20.70
CA SER A 77 6.95 -7.50 19.95
C SER A 77 7.55 -8.87 19.55
N PRO A 78 6.89 -9.99 19.92
CA PRO A 78 7.39 -11.33 19.61
C PRO A 78 7.05 -11.79 18.18
N ASP A 79 6.04 -11.18 17.54
CA ASP A 79 5.63 -11.47 16.18
C ASP A 79 5.52 -10.19 15.34
N SER A 80 5.87 -10.29 14.07
CA SER A 80 5.91 -9.14 13.17
C SER A 80 4.53 -8.65 12.69
N GLU A 81 3.46 -9.43 12.85
CA GLU A 81 2.09 -8.95 12.68
C GLU A 81 1.65 -8.11 13.89
N ILE A 82 2.02 -8.52 15.11
CA ILE A 82 1.84 -7.69 16.33
C ILE A 82 2.60 -6.37 16.19
N ALA A 83 3.88 -6.43 15.80
CA ALA A 83 4.66 -5.24 15.55
C ALA A 83 3.98 -4.34 14.50
N SER A 84 3.52 -4.92 13.39
CA SER A 84 2.81 -4.17 12.33
C SER A 84 1.54 -3.47 12.85
N GLN A 85 0.75 -4.15 13.70
CA GLN A 85 -0.43 -3.56 14.32
C GLN A 85 -0.05 -2.40 15.25
N ILE A 86 0.97 -2.58 16.10
CA ILE A 86 1.46 -1.55 17.03
C ILE A 86 1.99 -0.34 16.24
N PHE A 87 2.75 -0.56 15.16
CA PHE A 87 3.21 0.54 14.30
C PHE A 87 2.04 1.35 13.74
N VAL A 88 1.00 0.68 13.25
CA VAL A 88 -0.18 1.39 12.74
C VAL A 88 -0.88 2.16 13.87
N GLN A 89 -1.08 1.52 15.03
CA GLN A 89 -1.83 2.09 16.16
C GLN A 89 -1.10 3.25 16.84
N HIS A 90 0.22 3.16 17.04
CA HIS A 90 1.00 4.10 17.84
C HIS A 90 1.83 5.08 17.00
N VAL A 91 2.14 4.77 15.73
CA VAL A 91 2.91 5.65 14.85
C VAL A 91 2.03 6.25 13.76
N MET A 92 1.39 5.42 12.93
CA MET A 92 0.68 5.93 11.75
C MET A 92 -0.65 6.60 12.08
N LYS A 93 -1.38 6.09 13.07
CA LYS A 93 -2.70 6.63 13.45
C LYS A 93 -2.63 8.03 14.06
N PRO A 94 -1.67 8.38 14.93
CA PRO A 94 -1.44 9.76 15.34
C PRO A 94 -1.06 10.67 14.17
N LEU A 95 -0.26 10.17 13.22
CA LEU A 95 0.21 10.95 12.06
C LEU A 95 -0.86 11.18 11.00
N LEU A 96 -1.75 10.23 10.75
CA LEU A 96 -2.75 10.29 9.67
C LEU A 96 -4.19 10.56 10.15
N GLY A 97 -4.42 10.46 11.46
CA GLY A 97 -5.73 10.67 12.09
C GLY A 97 -6.50 9.37 12.30
N SER A 98 -7.04 9.22 13.51
CA SER A 98 -7.78 8.02 13.95
C SER A 98 -9.06 7.72 13.16
N LYS A 99 -9.60 8.72 12.45
CA LYS A 99 -10.78 8.58 11.59
C LYS A 99 -10.52 7.75 10.33
N TYR A 100 -9.29 7.76 9.81
CA TYR A 100 -8.97 7.20 8.49
C TYR A 100 -8.04 5.98 8.54
N VAL A 101 -7.63 5.57 9.75
CA VAL A 101 -6.68 4.46 9.95
C VAL A 101 -7.27 3.40 10.87
N ASP A 102 -7.55 2.23 10.29
CA ASP A 102 -7.89 1.01 11.01
C ASP A 102 -6.60 0.21 11.27
N ALA A 103 -6.25 0.02 12.55
CA ALA A 103 -5.09 -0.79 12.93
C ALA A 103 -5.38 -2.30 12.79
N GLY A 104 -6.65 -2.69 12.69
CA GLY A 104 -7.07 -4.07 12.65
C GLY A 104 -7.04 -4.78 13.99
N MET A 105 -7.47 -6.03 13.97
CA MET A 105 -7.52 -6.94 15.12
C MET A 105 -6.77 -8.22 14.77
N LEU A 106 -5.93 -8.70 15.70
CA LEU A 106 -5.28 -9.98 15.54
C LEU A 106 -6.25 -11.12 15.82
N VAL A 107 -6.21 -12.15 14.97
CA VAL A 107 -6.99 -13.38 15.11
C VAL A 107 -6.05 -14.57 14.99
N GLY A 108 -6.17 -15.51 15.92
CA GLY A 108 -5.36 -16.74 15.89
C GLY A 108 -5.73 -17.63 14.70
N VAL A 109 -4.75 -18.31 14.12
CA VAL A 109 -4.95 -19.24 13.00
C VAL A 109 -4.15 -20.52 13.23
N THR A 110 -4.67 -21.65 12.76
CA THR A 110 -3.88 -22.88 12.68
C THR A 110 -3.12 -22.97 11.36
N ARG A 111 -2.11 -23.83 11.31
CA ARG A 111 -1.34 -24.08 10.08
C ARG A 111 -2.23 -24.67 8.97
N GLU A 112 -3.11 -25.59 9.33
CA GLU A 112 -4.05 -26.26 8.41
C GLU A 112 -5.03 -25.27 7.78
N PHE A 113 -5.42 -24.22 8.53
CA PHE A 113 -6.18 -23.10 7.99
C PHE A 113 -5.39 -22.37 6.89
N LEU A 114 -4.12 -22.02 7.14
CA LEU A 114 -3.28 -21.31 6.18
C LEU A 114 -2.99 -22.16 4.91
N GLU A 115 -2.74 -23.46 5.09
CA GLU A 115 -2.56 -24.41 4.00
C GLU A 115 -3.83 -24.50 3.11
N SER A 116 -5.00 -24.59 3.75
CA SER A 116 -6.28 -24.59 3.03
C SER A 116 -6.55 -23.27 2.31
N VAL A 117 -6.22 -22.14 2.93
CA VAL A 117 -6.33 -20.83 2.28
C VAL A 117 -5.47 -20.76 1.02
N GLU A 118 -4.18 -21.10 1.09
CA GLU A 118 -3.28 -21.07 -0.08
C GLU A 118 -3.83 -21.92 -1.22
N LYS A 119 -4.32 -23.13 -0.92
CA LYS A 119 -4.95 -24.02 -1.90
C LYS A 119 -6.19 -23.40 -2.53
N ASN A 120 -7.07 -22.77 -1.74
CA ASN A 120 -8.34 -22.22 -2.21
C ASN A 120 -8.16 -21.03 -3.16
N VAL A 121 -7.08 -20.25 -2.98
CA VAL A 121 -6.88 -19.02 -3.77
C VAL A 121 -5.91 -19.18 -4.93
N ILE A 122 -5.17 -20.29 -5.04
CA ILE A 122 -4.04 -20.43 -5.97
C ILE A 122 -4.41 -20.08 -7.43
N TYR A 123 -5.59 -20.48 -7.90
CA TYR A 123 -6.07 -20.23 -9.27
C TYR A 123 -6.64 -18.83 -9.49
N GLN A 124 -6.89 -18.07 -8.41
CA GLN A 124 -7.42 -16.70 -8.45
C GLN A 124 -6.28 -15.67 -8.44
N ARG A 125 -5.08 -16.08 -8.01
CA ARG A 125 -3.88 -15.25 -7.93
C ARG A 125 -3.22 -15.15 -9.32
N PRO A 126 -2.67 -13.98 -9.71
CA PRO A 126 -1.85 -13.89 -10.92
C PRO A 126 -0.68 -14.87 -10.89
N ALA A 127 -0.36 -15.55 -12.00
CA ALA A 127 0.68 -16.59 -12.03
C ALA A 127 2.02 -16.12 -11.45
N TRP A 128 2.52 -14.97 -11.90
CA TRP A 128 3.77 -14.38 -11.39
C TRP A 128 3.74 -14.06 -9.88
N ARG A 129 2.57 -13.86 -9.28
CA ARG A 129 2.43 -13.69 -7.82
C ARG A 129 2.60 -15.01 -7.09
N VAL A 130 2.03 -16.09 -7.65
CA VAL A 130 2.18 -17.46 -7.13
C VAL A 130 3.65 -17.90 -7.20
N ASP A 131 4.33 -17.57 -8.30
CA ASP A 131 5.74 -17.89 -8.53
C ASP A 131 6.69 -17.15 -7.58
N ASN A 132 6.36 -15.92 -7.20
CA ASN A 132 7.20 -15.11 -6.33
C ASN A 132 7.03 -15.42 -4.84
N ALA A 133 5.80 -15.69 -4.39
CA ALA A 133 5.51 -15.84 -2.97
C ALA A 133 4.26 -16.71 -2.69
N ARG A 134 4.24 -17.32 -1.51
CA ARG A 134 3.11 -18.09 -0.96
C ARG A 134 2.69 -17.54 0.40
N VAL A 135 1.52 -17.92 0.91
CA VAL A 135 1.16 -17.68 2.32
C VAL A 135 2.26 -18.19 3.25
N ASP A 136 2.58 -17.41 4.28
CA ASP A 136 3.57 -17.77 5.29
C ASP A 136 2.98 -18.75 6.31
N MET A 137 3.30 -20.03 6.18
CA MET A 137 2.75 -21.13 7.00
C MET A 137 3.26 -21.15 8.45
N HIS A 138 4.21 -20.28 8.81
CA HIS A 138 4.79 -20.20 10.15
C HIS A 138 4.10 -19.16 11.04
N ARG A 139 2.99 -18.57 10.57
CA ARG A 139 2.20 -17.60 11.32
C ARG A 139 1.14 -18.31 12.18
N ASP A 140 0.97 -17.81 13.39
CA ASP A 140 -0.09 -18.21 14.33
C ASP A 140 -1.21 -17.17 14.43
N SER A 141 -1.04 -16.02 13.77
CA SER A 141 -2.02 -14.94 13.75
C SER A 141 -2.07 -14.23 12.40
N VAL A 142 -3.23 -13.63 12.12
CA VAL A 142 -3.50 -12.81 10.94
C VAL A 142 -4.21 -11.52 11.37
N LEU A 143 -4.17 -10.50 10.51
CA LEU A 143 -4.82 -9.23 10.79
C LEU A 143 -6.20 -9.16 10.12
N LEU A 144 -7.23 -8.96 10.94
CA LEU A 144 -8.60 -8.70 10.50
C LEU A 144 -8.86 -7.20 10.45
N LEU A 145 -9.29 -6.70 9.30
CA LEU A 145 -9.54 -5.29 9.02
C LEU A 145 -10.99 -5.09 8.58
N SER A 146 -11.50 -3.87 8.71
CA SER A 146 -12.79 -3.52 8.11
C SER A 146 -12.71 -3.58 6.58
N ASP A 147 -13.72 -4.16 5.93
CA ASP A 147 -13.80 -4.17 4.46
C ASP A 147 -14.22 -2.78 3.96
N HIS A 148 -13.24 -1.94 3.64
CA HIS A 148 -13.46 -0.59 3.14
C HIS A 148 -14.07 -0.52 1.73
N SER A 149 -14.34 -1.67 1.10
CA SER A 149 -15.16 -1.70 -0.12
C SER A 149 -16.66 -1.69 0.15
N LEU A 150 -17.06 -1.80 1.43
CA LEU A 150 -18.44 -1.87 1.89
C LEU A 150 -18.71 -0.74 2.90
N PHE A 151 -19.86 -0.07 2.78
CA PHE A 151 -20.41 0.72 3.86
C PHE A 151 -21.20 -0.19 4.80
N THR A 152 -20.69 -0.38 6.02
CA THR A 152 -21.32 -1.24 7.04
C THR A 152 -22.44 -0.54 7.82
N HIS A 153 -22.61 0.78 7.63
CA HIS A 153 -23.68 1.57 8.23
C HIS A 153 -24.93 1.55 7.34
N GLY A 154 -25.77 0.53 7.50
CA GLY A 154 -27.04 0.35 6.77
C GLY A 154 -27.41 -1.12 6.63
N ASN A 155 -28.65 -1.42 6.23
CA ASN A 155 -29.06 -2.78 5.91
C ASN A 155 -28.15 -3.31 4.79
N LEU A 156 -27.29 -4.28 5.12
CA LEU A 156 -26.40 -5.00 4.21
C LEU A 156 -27.27 -5.64 3.11
N GLY A 157 -27.49 -4.91 2.00
CA GLY A 157 -28.33 -5.36 0.89
C GLY A 157 -29.35 -4.36 0.32
N SER A 158 -29.61 -3.20 0.94
CA SER A 158 -30.64 -2.27 0.41
C SER A 158 -30.12 -1.23 -0.59
N SER A 159 -28.81 -0.97 -0.65
CA SER A 159 -28.26 0.03 -1.56
C SER A 159 -26.87 -0.37 -2.06
N PRO A 160 -26.57 -0.14 -3.35
CA PRO A 160 -25.27 -0.47 -3.91
C PRO A 160 -24.17 0.40 -3.30
N CYS A 161 -23.03 -0.21 -3.02
CA CYS A 161 -21.83 0.45 -2.50
C CYS A 161 -20.77 0.50 -3.60
N ILE A 162 -20.29 1.69 -3.92
CA ILE A 162 -19.14 1.89 -4.78
C ILE A 162 -17.95 2.36 -3.94
N SER A 163 -16.79 1.76 -4.17
CA SER A 163 -15.54 2.16 -3.52
C SER A 163 -14.42 2.30 -4.54
N VAL A 164 -13.50 3.22 -4.26
CA VAL A 164 -12.37 3.54 -5.14
C VAL A 164 -11.08 3.42 -4.34
N GLU A 165 -10.16 2.59 -4.82
CA GLU A 165 -8.82 2.46 -4.28
C GLU A 165 -7.85 3.31 -5.11
N ILE A 166 -7.15 4.24 -4.46
CA ILE A 166 -6.10 5.05 -5.07
C ILE A 166 -4.79 4.76 -4.36
N LYS A 167 -3.75 4.40 -5.12
CA LYS A 167 -2.36 4.38 -4.65
C LYS A 167 -1.66 5.66 -5.14
N PRO A 168 -1.57 6.71 -4.30
CA PRO A 168 -1.25 8.05 -4.77
C PRO A 168 0.24 8.27 -5.07
N LYS A 169 1.12 7.43 -4.52
CA LYS A 169 2.60 7.57 -4.59
C LYS A 169 3.05 8.87 -3.90
N CYS A 170 4.30 9.30 -4.14
CA CYS A 170 4.89 10.48 -3.51
C CYS A 170 4.40 11.78 -4.18
N GLY A 171 3.80 12.68 -3.40
CA GLY A 171 3.15 13.91 -3.84
C GLY A 171 3.99 15.18 -3.79
N PHE A 172 5.31 15.07 -3.64
CA PHE A 172 6.21 16.23 -3.64
C PHE A 172 7.51 15.94 -4.41
N LEU A 173 8.21 17.02 -4.78
CA LEU A 173 9.58 16.95 -5.30
C LEU A 173 10.56 17.20 -4.14
N PRO A 174 11.64 16.41 -4.02
CA PRO A 174 12.61 16.60 -2.95
C PRO A 174 13.30 17.97 -3.07
N LEU A 175 13.37 18.69 -1.96
CA LEU A 175 14.11 19.96 -1.84
C LEU A 175 15.51 19.79 -1.22
N SER A 176 15.86 18.54 -0.89
CA SER A 176 17.09 18.18 -0.18
C SER A 176 18.33 18.87 -0.73
N SER A 177 19.11 19.50 0.16
CA SER A 177 20.42 20.04 -0.16
C SER A 177 21.47 18.94 -0.39
N TYR A 178 21.12 17.65 -0.31
CA TYR A 178 22.03 16.52 -0.53
C TYR A 178 21.95 15.92 -1.94
N ILE A 179 20.93 16.29 -2.73
CA ILE A 179 20.85 15.88 -4.14
C ILE A 179 21.97 16.54 -4.95
N SER A 180 22.83 15.71 -5.54
CA SER A 180 23.95 16.13 -6.39
C SER A 180 23.51 16.80 -7.70
N GLU A 181 24.44 17.48 -8.39
CA GLU A 181 24.17 18.03 -9.72
C GLU A 181 23.95 16.93 -10.77
N GLU A 182 24.63 15.78 -10.63
CA GLU A 182 24.44 14.61 -11.50
C GLU A 182 23.00 14.07 -11.44
N THR A 183 22.37 14.14 -10.27
CA THR A 183 21.01 13.67 -10.02
C THR A 183 19.99 14.81 -9.91
N ALA A 184 20.33 16.02 -10.37
CA ALA A 184 19.52 17.23 -10.23
C ALA A 184 18.10 17.11 -10.83
N VAL A 185 17.91 16.23 -11.81
CA VAL A 185 16.59 15.91 -12.40
C VAL A 185 15.54 15.50 -11.34
N LYS A 186 15.97 14.95 -10.20
CA LYS A 186 15.08 14.60 -9.07
C LYS A 186 14.34 15.82 -8.51
N ARG A 187 14.88 17.04 -8.67
CA ARG A 187 14.27 18.29 -8.21
C ARG A 187 13.15 18.79 -9.12
N THR A 188 13.05 18.29 -10.36
CA THR A 188 12.12 18.79 -11.37
C THR A 188 11.16 17.72 -11.89
N ILE A 189 11.57 16.45 -11.90
CA ILE A 189 10.76 15.31 -12.35
C ILE A 189 10.39 14.43 -11.16
N THR A 190 9.12 14.03 -11.09
CA THR A 190 8.65 13.22 -9.97
C THR A 190 9.29 11.85 -9.95
N ARG A 191 9.49 11.29 -8.75
CA ARG A 191 9.93 9.89 -8.58
C ARG A 191 9.04 8.90 -9.33
N PHE A 192 7.73 9.18 -9.43
CA PHE A 192 6.77 8.36 -10.17
C PHE A 192 7.09 8.35 -11.67
N GLN A 193 7.24 9.51 -12.30
CA GLN A 193 7.55 9.62 -13.73
C GLN A 193 8.89 8.98 -14.08
N MET A 194 9.94 9.22 -13.30
CA MET A 194 11.22 8.53 -13.48
C MET A 194 11.08 7.01 -13.36
N HIS A 195 10.25 6.52 -12.42
CA HIS A 195 9.99 5.08 -12.30
C HIS A 195 9.22 4.50 -13.48
N GLN A 196 8.31 5.28 -14.10
CA GLN A 196 7.54 4.80 -15.25
C GLN A 196 8.47 4.45 -16.41
N VAL A 197 9.51 5.26 -16.66
CA VAL A 197 10.51 4.98 -17.71
C VAL A 197 11.24 3.66 -17.44
N LEU A 198 11.70 3.45 -16.21
CA LEU A 198 12.36 2.19 -15.83
C LEU A 198 11.42 0.99 -15.98
N LYS A 199 10.16 1.12 -15.53
CA LYS A 199 9.15 0.06 -15.65
C LYS A 199 8.86 -0.31 -17.09
N LEU A 200 8.83 0.69 -17.98
CA LEU A 200 8.63 0.47 -19.42
C LEU A 200 9.84 -0.28 -20.01
N GLN A 201 11.07 0.16 -19.67
CA GLN A 201 12.29 -0.50 -20.11
C GLN A 201 12.37 -1.97 -19.64
N GLN A 202 11.88 -2.26 -18.44
CA GLN A 202 11.84 -3.61 -17.87
C GLN A 202 10.63 -4.44 -18.34
N GLY A 203 9.74 -3.88 -19.16
CA GLY A 203 8.53 -4.57 -19.63
C GLY A 203 7.47 -4.79 -18.54
N GLU A 204 7.56 -4.13 -17.39
CA GLU A 204 6.56 -4.21 -16.33
C GLU A 204 5.25 -3.49 -16.69
N ILE A 205 5.32 -2.53 -17.62
CA ILE A 205 4.19 -1.77 -18.15
C ILE A 205 4.32 -1.64 -19.66
N SER A 206 3.20 -1.51 -20.37
CA SER A 206 3.17 -1.34 -21.83
C SER A 206 3.19 0.12 -22.28
N LEU A 207 2.81 1.05 -21.40
CA LEU A 207 2.73 2.48 -21.69
C LEU A 207 3.01 3.29 -20.41
N LEU A 208 3.66 4.44 -20.57
CA LEU A 208 3.82 5.41 -19.50
C LEU A 208 2.45 5.99 -19.09
N SER A 209 2.19 6.03 -17.79
CA SER A 209 1.00 6.69 -17.26
C SER A 209 1.17 8.21 -17.30
N GLU A 210 0.13 8.92 -17.75
CA GLU A 210 0.04 10.38 -17.66
C GLU A 210 -0.32 10.87 -16.25
N TYR A 211 -0.56 9.96 -15.29
CA TYR A 211 -0.83 10.33 -13.91
C TYR A 211 0.36 11.06 -13.30
N ASN A 212 0.08 12.23 -12.71
CA ASN A 212 1.07 13.01 -11.97
C ASN A 212 0.63 13.14 -10.50
N PRO A 213 1.40 12.57 -9.54
CA PRO A 213 1.11 12.75 -8.12
C PRO A 213 1.04 14.22 -7.70
N LEU A 214 1.86 15.11 -8.28
CA LEU A 214 1.82 16.54 -7.91
C LEU A 214 0.47 17.17 -8.23
N ASP A 215 -0.22 16.72 -9.29
CA ASP A 215 -1.55 17.21 -9.63
C ASP A 215 -2.58 16.73 -8.60
N LEU A 216 -2.50 15.46 -8.16
CA LEU A 216 -3.39 14.89 -7.13
C LEU A 216 -3.23 15.58 -5.77
N PHE A 217 -2.00 15.91 -5.38
CA PHE A 217 -1.66 16.56 -4.10
C PHE A 217 -1.63 18.10 -4.18
N SER A 218 -2.07 18.69 -5.30
CA SER A 218 -1.92 20.13 -5.54
C SER A 218 -2.87 21.04 -4.73
N GLY A 219 -3.95 20.47 -4.18
CA GLY A 219 -5.06 21.24 -3.62
C GLY A 219 -6.01 21.87 -4.66
N SER A 220 -5.62 21.95 -5.95
CA SER A 220 -6.48 22.46 -7.03
C SER A 220 -7.49 21.41 -7.48
N LYS A 221 -8.76 21.81 -7.61
CA LYS A 221 -9.84 20.92 -8.06
C LYS A 221 -9.60 20.46 -9.49
N GLU A 222 -9.19 21.35 -10.37
CA GLU A 222 -8.92 21.03 -11.77
C GLU A 222 -7.77 20.04 -11.91
N LYS A 223 -6.66 20.26 -11.19
CA LYS A 223 -5.51 19.36 -11.21
C LYS A 223 -5.82 18.00 -10.57
N THR A 224 -6.56 17.99 -9.45
CA THR A 224 -6.99 16.75 -8.79
C THR A 224 -7.88 15.92 -9.73
N PHE A 225 -8.84 16.56 -10.39
CA PHE A 225 -9.70 15.91 -11.38
C PHE A 225 -8.88 15.34 -12.56
N LYS A 226 -7.94 16.14 -13.10
CA LYS A 226 -7.02 15.68 -14.15
C LYS A 226 -6.23 14.45 -13.70
N ALA A 227 -5.72 14.44 -12.47
CA ALA A 227 -4.97 13.31 -11.94
C ALA A 227 -5.86 12.05 -11.84
N ILE A 228 -7.10 12.19 -11.35
CA ILE A 228 -8.07 11.09 -11.29
C ILE A 228 -8.46 10.59 -12.68
N LYS A 229 -8.63 11.48 -13.66
CA LYS A 229 -8.85 11.11 -15.06
C LYS A 229 -7.68 10.33 -15.64
N ASN A 230 -6.45 10.74 -15.36
CA ASN A 230 -5.25 10.04 -15.84
C ASN A 230 -5.08 8.67 -15.13
N LEU A 231 -5.46 8.57 -13.87
CA LEU A 231 -5.58 7.29 -13.16
C LEU A 231 -6.62 6.38 -13.80
N PHE A 232 -7.75 6.91 -14.26
CA PHE A 232 -8.74 6.14 -15.01
C PHE A 232 -8.20 5.71 -16.38
N SER A 233 -7.52 6.57 -17.13
CA SER A 233 -6.97 6.21 -18.46
C SER A 233 -5.90 5.12 -18.38
N SER A 234 -5.02 5.18 -17.38
CA SER A 234 -3.93 4.23 -17.17
C SER A 234 -3.89 3.76 -15.72
N PRO A 235 -4.78 2.82 -15.31
CA PRO A 235 -4.96 2.46 -13.91
C PRO A 235 -3.75 1.78 -13.29
N GLN A 236 -3.02 0.97 -14.08
CA GLN A 236 -1.87 0.19 -13.62
C GLN A 236 -2.16 -0.46 -12.25
N ASN A 237 -1.32 -0.26 -11.23
CA ASN A 237 -1.59 -0.67 -9.85
C ASN A 237 -1.99 0.50 -8.94
N ASN A 238 -2.45 1.58 -9.56
CA ASN A 238 -2.71 2.86 -8.93
C ASN A 238 -4.19 3.16 -8.72
N PHE A 239 -5.09 2.55 -9.49
CA PHE A 239 -6.51 2.84 -9.44
C PHE A 239 -7.35 1.57 -9.61
N ARG A 240 -8.32 1.37 -8.70
CA ARG A 240 -9.32 0.30 -8.78
C ARG A 240 -10.67 0.80 -8.33
N VAL A 241 -11.74 0.21 -8.88
CA VAL A 241 -13.12 0.49 -8.46
C VAL A 241 -13.83 -0.82 -8.17
N PHE A 242 -14.54 -0.87 -7.05
CA PHE A 242 -15.31 -2.03 -6.63
C PHE A 242 -16.78 -1.65 -6.46
N MET A 243 -17.66 -2.59 -6.83
CA MET A 243 -19.10 -2.55 -6.61
C MET A 243 -19.45 -3.66 -5.61
N ASN A 244 -19.96 -3.31 -4.43
CA ASN A 244 -20.29 -4.25 -3.37
C ASN A 244 -19.15 -5.23 -3.05
N GLY A 245 -17.91 -4.73 -3.05
CA GLY A 245 -16.70 -5.53 -2.83
C GLY A 245 -16.20 -6.35 -4.02
N SER A 246 -16.93 -6.38 -5.13
CA SER A 246 -16.49 -7.01 -6.38
C SER A 246 -15.77 -6.01 -7.28
N LEU A 247 -14.60 -6.37 -7.81
CA LEU A 247 -13.83 -5.50 -8.70
C LEU A 247 -14.61 -5.29 -10.02
N ILE A 248 -14.87 -4.02 -10.37
CA ILE A 248 -15.48 -3.65 -11.66
C ILE A 248 -14.52 -2.90 -12.58
N PHE A 249 -13.39 -2.41 -12.06
CA PHE A 249 -12.37 -1.70 -12.84
C PHE A 249 -10.98 -1.79 -12.21
N GLY A 250 -9.95 -1.97 -13.03
CA GLY A 250 -8.56 -2.15 -12.60
C GLY A 250 -8.11 -3.62 -12.64
N GLY A 251 -7.06 -3.96 -11.87
CA GLY A 251 -6.45 -5.29 -11.89
C GLY A 251 -6.40 -5.95 -10.51
N LEU A 252 -6.93 -7.18 -10.39
CA LEU A 252 -6.93 -7.93 -9.13
C LEU A 252 -5.55 -8.53 -8.84
N GLY A 253 -4.89 -8.12 -7.75
CA GLY A 253 -3.56 -8.63 -7.37
C GLY A 253 -2.37 -8.19 -8.24
N GLY A 254 -2.62 -7.38 -9.28
CA GLY A 254 -1.62 -6.94 -10.25
C GLY A 254 -1.87 -5.53 -10.79
N GLY A 255 -1.16 -5.20 -11.89
CA GLY A 255 -1.44 -4.01 -12.68
C GLY A 255 -2.58 -4.28 -13.69
N ALA A 256 -3.39 -3.26 -13.96
CA ALA A 256 -4.37 -3.26 -15.02
C ALA A 256 -3.76 -2.83 -16.36
N GLN A 257 -4.40 -3.25 -17.45
CA GLN A 257 -4.14 -2.66 -18.78
C GLN A 257 -4.69 -1.23 -18.86
N ASN A 258 -4.26 -0.48 -19.88
CA ASN A 258 -4.84 0.83 -20.17
C ASN A 258 -6.30 0.70 -20.57
N THR A 259 -7.08 1.73 -20.28
CA THR A 259 -8.51 1.76 -20.55
C THR A 259 -8.75 2.01 -22.03
N ASN A 260 -9.08 0.94 -22.75
CA ASN A 260 -9.56 1.03 -24.12
C ASN A 260 -11.08 1.26 -24.17
N ILE A 261 -11.62 1.43 -25.37
CA ILE A 261 -13.06 1.71 -25.59
C ILE A 261 -13.95 0.62 -24.99
N CYS A 262 -13.56 -0.65 -25.09
CA CYS A 262 -14.35 -1.77 -24.55
C CYS A 262 -14.38 -1.74 -23.01
N ILE A 263 -13.24 -1.50 -22.37
CA ILE A 263 -13.15 -1.38 -20.90
C ILE A 263 -13.94 -0.16 -20.42
N ALA A 264 -13.79 0.99 -21.09
CA ALA A 264 -14.53 2.21 -20.75
C ALA A 264 -16.05 2.00 -20.84
N LYS A 265 -16.53 1.36 -21.91
CA LYS A 265 -17.96 1.05 -22.09
C LYS A 265 -18.47 0.09 -21.02
N ALA A 266 -17.74 -1.01 -20.76
CA ALA A 266 -18.13 -1.97 -19.72
C ALA A 266 -18.20 -1.31 -18.33
N PHE A 267 -17.28 -0.39 -18.04
CA PHE A 267 -17.29 0.37 -16.81
C PHE A 267 -18.48 1.34 -16.72
N GLU A 268 -18.75 2.10 -17.79
CA GLU A 268 -19.92 3.00 -17.88
C GLU A 268 -21.24 2.25 -17.63
N ASP A 269 -21.39 1.07 -18.22
CA ASP A 269 -22.56 0.20 -18.03
C ASP A 269 -22.67 -0.30 -16.59
N ALA A 270 -21.54 -0.66 -15.96
CA ALA A 270 -21.50 -1.12 -14.57
C ALA A 270 -21.93 -0.03 -13.56
N LEU A 271 -21.81 1.25 -13.92
CA LEU A 271 -22.20 2.38 -13.06
C LEU A 271 -23.70 2.70 -13.11
N LYS A 272 -24.46 2.10 -14.03
CA LYS A 272 -25.88 2.38 -14.26
C LYS A 272 -26.75 2.23 -13.02
N SER A 273 -26.43 1.30 -12.13
CA SER A 273 -27.19 1.03 -10.91
C SER A 273 -26.92 2.04 -9.78
N VAL A 274 -25.87 2.85 -9.87
CA VAL A 274 -25.41 3.73 -8.78
C VAL A 274 -25.43 5.20 -9.17
N ILE A 275 -25.14 5.52 -10.43
CA ILE A 275 -25.05 6.90 -10.92
C ILE A 275 -26.22 7.18 -11.86
N ARG A 276 -27.18 7.96 -11.38
CA ARG A 276 -28.34 8.42 -12.15
C ARG A 276 -27.92 9.54 -13.09
N SER A 277 -27.49 9.15 -14.29
CA SER A 277 -27.10 10.04 -15.38
C SER A 277 -27.33 9.36 -16.72
N ASP A 278 -27.40 10.17 -17.78
CA ASP A 278 -27.47 9.71 -19.16
C ASP A 278 -26.26 8.84 -19.53
N ASP A 279 -26.45 7.98 -20.52
CA ASP A 279 -25.41 7.09 -21.04
C ASP A 279 -24.22 7.92 -21.57
N GLY A 280 -23.01 7.59 -21.11
CA GLY A 280 -21.77 8.28 -21.47
C GLY A 280 -21.34 9.35 -20.47
N LEU A 281 -22.18 9.70 -19.48
CA LEU A 281 -21.87 10.71 -18.46
C LEU A 281 -21.59 10.13 -17.07
N ARG A 282 -21.83 8.83 -16.83
CA ARG A 282 -21.72 8.24 -15.48
C ARG A 282 -20.28 8.17 -15.01
N THR A 283 -19.35 7.80 -15.89
CA THR A 283 -17.92 7.75 -15.59
C THR A 283 -17.42 9.13 -15.19
N GLU A 284 -17.69 10.16 -15.98
CA GLU A 284 -17.26 11.54 -15.65
C GLU A 284 -17.85 12.04 -14.33
N ASN A 285 -19.12 11.73 -14.07
CA ASN A 285 -19.76 12.03 -12.79
C ASN A 285 -19.10 11.29 -11.62
N LEU A 286 -18.71 10.02 -11.78
CA LEU A 286 -17.95 9.31 -10.75
C LEU A 286 -16.60 9.96 -10.49
N LEU A 287 -15.83 10.27 -11.54
CA LEU A 287 -14.51 10.88 -11.39
C LEU A 287 -14.61 12.26 -10.71
N THR A 288 -15.68 13.01 -11.02
CA THR A 288 -16.01 14.27 -10.33
C THR A 288 -16.32 14.02 -8.86
N LEU A 289 -17.17 13.05 -8.55
CA LEU A 289 -17.51 12.68 -7.17
C LEU A 289 -16.27 12.27 -6.35
N VAL A 290 -15.39 11.45 -6.93
CA VAL A 290 -14.12 11.04 -6.30
C VAL A 290 -13.24 12.26 -6.03
N THR A 291 -13.14 13.17 -7.00
CA THR A 291 -12.39 14.43 -6.85
C THR A 291 -12.91 15.24 -5.66
N GLU A 292 -14.22 15.44 -5.58
CA GLU A 292 -14.83 16.19 -4.49
C GLU A 292 -14.66 15.50 -3.13
N ALA A 293 -14.82 14.18 -3.08
CA ALA A 293 -14.65 13.41 -1.85
C ALA A 293 -13.21 13.53 -1.31
N VAL A 294 -12.22 13.38 -2.19
CA VAL A 294 -10.80 13.52 -1.85
C VAL A 294 -10.52 14.92 -1.31
N GLN A 295 -10.97 15.97 -2.00
CA GLN A 295 -10.75 17.36 -1.57
C GLN A 295 -11.44 17.70 -0.25
N LYS A 296 -12.73 17.37 -0.13
CA LYS A 296 -13.52 17.68 1.08
C LYS A 296 -12.98 16.93 2.31
N SER A 297 -12.35 15.76 2.13
CA SER A 297 -11.83 14.97 3.24
C SER A 297 -10.56 15.52 3.88
N GLY A 298 -9.76 16.31 3.14
CA GLY A 298 -8.41 16.76 3.55
C GLY A 298 -7.38 15.64 3.76
N VAL A 299 -7.70 14.39 3.38
CA VAL A 299 -6.86 13.21 3.70
C VAL A 299 -5.49 13.26 3.00
N LEU A 300 -5.44 13.82 1.79
CA LEU A 300 -4.20 13.94 1.04
C LEU A 300 -3.24 14.96 1.63
N ASP A 301 -3.74 16.03 2.26
CA ASP A 301 -2.90 17.03 2.90
C ASP A 301 -2.15 16.43 4.09
N GLN A 302 -2.86 15.64 4.90
CA GLN A 302 -2.26 14.95 6.03
C GLN A 302 -1.26 13.89 5.57
N LEU A 303 -1.63 13.10 4.54
CA LEU A 303 -0.72 12.12 3.95
C LEU A 303 0.54 12.80 3.37
N LEU A 304 0.41 13.96 2.72
CA LEU A 304 1.54 14.70 2.16
C LEU A 304 2.49 15.20 3.25
N LYS A 305 1.97 15.67 4.39
CA LYS A 305 2.80 16.06 5.55
C LYS A 305 3.66 14.88 6.03
N VAL A 306 3.06 13.69 6.12
CA VAL A 306 3.78 12.48 6.52
C VAL A 306 4.81 12.07 5.46
N GLN A 307 4.49 12.18 4.17
CA GLN A 307 5.47 11.93 3.11
C GLN A 307 6.67 12.87 3.18
N LYS A 308 6.44 14.15 3.52
CA LYS A 308 7.48 15.18 3.67
C LYS A 308 8.33 15.06 4.94
N LEU A 309 8.08 14.05 5.79
CA LEU A 309 9.05 13.67 6.82
C LEU A 309 10.37 13.21 6.20
N ASP A 310 10.36 12.75 4.94
CA ASP A 310 11.55 12.69 4.11
C ASP A 310 11.95 14.10 3.64
N ASN A 311 12.73 14.79 4.49
CA ASN A 311 13.21 16.14 4.23
C ASN A 311 14.65 16.19 3.66
N VAL A 312 15.37 15.07 3.69
CA VAL A 312 16.77 14.97 3.25
C VAL A 312 16.97 14.10 2.01
N ASP A 313 15.91 13.48 1.47
CA ASP A 313 15.97 12.52 0.37
C ASP A 313 16.84 11.30 0.69
N ILE A 314 16.67 10.21 -0.08
CA ILE A 314 17.48 9.01 0.08
C ILE A 314 18.99 9.26 -0.07
N GLU A 315 19.40 10.21 -0.91
CA GLU A 315 20.81 10.61 -1.07
C GLU A 315 21.39 11.28 0.19
N GLY A 316 20.55 11.85 1.06
CA GLY A 316 20.96 12.33 2.37
C GLY A 316 20.86 11.24 3.43
N VAL A 317 19.66 10.68 3.64
CA VAL A 317 19.37 9.77 4.77
C VAL A 317 20.24 8.51 4.79
N ILE A 318 20.76 8.08 3.62
CA ILE A 318 21.67 6.93 3.53
C ILE A 318 22.94 7.12 4.38
N HIS A 319 23.39 8.36 4.58
CA HIS A 319 24.54 8.65 5.44
C HIS A 319 24.23 8.36 6.91
N ALA A 320 23.09 8.85 7.40
CA ALA A 320 22.62 8.58 8.75
C ALA A 320 22.37 7.09 9.00
N TYR A 321 21.90 6.35 7.97
CA TYR A 321 21.76 4.89 8.06
C TYR A 321 23.09 4.19 8.40
N TYR A 322 24.19 4.60 7.76
CA TYR A 322 25.51 4.01 8.07
C TYR A 322 25.95 4.31 9.51
N ASP A 323 25.67 5.50 10.01
CA ASP A 323 26.01 5.86 11.40
C ASP A 323 25.18 5.09 12.43
N ILE A 324 23.85 5.01 12.21
CA ILE A 324 22.92 4.28 13.09
C ILE A 324 23.25 2.79 13.14
N THR A 325 23.74 2.23 12.02
CA THR A 325 24.14 0.82 11.95
C THR A 325 25.60 0.58 12.33
N HIS A 326 26.32 1.62 12.79
CA HIS A 326 27.75 1.58 13.12
C HIS A 326 28.63 0.99 12.01
N GLN A 327 28.26 1.25 10.76
CA GLN A 327 28.97 0.81 9.57
C GLN A 327 29.74 1.96 8.94
N GLN A 328 30.85 1.63 8.27
CA GLN A 328 31.58 2.63 7.51
C GLN A 328 30.72 3.11 6.32
N CYS A 329 30.49 4.42 6.22
CA CYS A 329 29.71 4.99 5.12
C CYS A 329 30.38 4.72 3.76
N MET A 330 29.77 3.82 2.98
CA MET A 330 30.30 3.42 1.67
C MET A 330 30.17 4.53 0.62
N ILE A 331 29.20 5.44 0.78
CA ILE A 331 29.03 6.58 -0.13
C ILE A 331 30.21 7.54 0.03
N CYS A 332 30.58 7.89 1.26
CA CYS A 332 31.69 8.80 1.56
C CYS A 332 33.06 8.28 1.07
N LYS A 333 33.25 6.96 0.91
CA LYS A 333 34.50 6.38 0.39
C LYS A 333 34.85 6.84 -1.02
N HIS A 334 33.84 7.20 -1.81
CA HIS A 334 34.00 7.57 -3.21
C HIS A 334 33.95 9.09 -3.44
N LEU A 335 33.85 9.88 -2.37
CA LEU A 335 33.74 11.34 -2.45
C LEU A 335 35.08 12.03 -2.24
N SER A 336 35.26 13.16 -2.92
CA SER A 336 36.39 14.06 -2.67
C SER A 336 36.25 14.76 -1.31
N ALA A 337 37.36 15.30 -0.80
CA ALA A 337 37.37 16.07 0.45
C ALA A 337 36.39 17.26 0.45
N GLU A 338 36.15 17.86 -0.72
CA GLU A 338 35.21 18.97 -0.88
C GLU A 338 33.75 18.50 -0.86
N GLN A 339 33.45 17.38 -1.52
CA GLN A 339 32.12 16.77 -1.50
C GLN A 339 31.73 16.27 -0.10
N LEU A 340 32.70 15.77 0.68
CA LEU A 340 32.47 15.29 2.05
C LEU A 340 31.92 16.38 2.98
N LYS A 341 32.34 17.64 2.80
CA LYS A 341 31.84 18.78 3.61
C LYS A 341 30.32 18.91 3.55
N ARG A 342 29.71 18.53 2.42
CA ARG A 342 28.25 18.56 2.23
C ARG A 342 27.53 17.63 3.19
N TYR A 343 28.11 16.47 3.52
CA TYR A 343 27.47 15.41 4.29
C TYR A 343 27.93 15.35 5.75
N THR A 344 28.93 16.14 6.14
CA THR A 344 29.47 16.16 7.50
C THR A 344 28.40 16.37 8.56
N SER A 345 27.41 17.24 8.29
CA SER A 345 26.31 17.51 9.24
C SER A 345 25.47 16.28 9.53
N LEU A 346 25.30 15.37 8.56
CA LEU A 346 24.55 14.13 8.74
C LEU A 346 25.31 13.11 9.58
N HIS A 347 26.65 13.13 9.52
CA HIS A 347 27.50 12.27 10.36
C HIS A 347 27.72 12.82 11.77
N SER A 348 27.51 14.13 11.97
CA SER A 348 27.61 14.77 13.28
C SER A 348 26.28 14.88 14.02
N ALA A 349 25.16 14.66 13.34
CA ALA A 349 23.85 14.71 13.97
C ALA A 349 23.76 13.57 14.99
N SER A 350 23.46 13.90 16.24
CA SER A 350 23.14 12.92 17.27
C SER A 350 21.80 12.29 16.90
N TRP A 351 21.83 11.20 16.14
CA TRP A 351 20.64 10.40 15.80
C TRP A 351 20.19 9.49 16.95
N MET A 352 20.71 9.71 18.16
CA MET A 352 20.41 9.00 19.39
C MET A 352 19.70 9.93 20.38
#